data_AF-A0A7V9I2J1-F1
#
_entry.id   AF-A0A7V9I2J1-F1
#
_cell.length_a   1.000
_cell.length_b   1.000
_cell.length_c   1.000
_cell.angle_alpha   90.00
_cell.angle_beta   90.00
_cell.angle_gamma   90.00
#
_symmetry.space_group_name_H-M   'P 1'
#
loop_
_entity.id
_entity.type
_entity.pdbx_description
1 polymer ?
#
loop_
_entity_poly.entity_id
_entity_poly.type
_entity_poly.pdbx_seq_one_letter_code
_entity_poly.pdbx_strand_id
1 'polypeptide(L)' 'ARVGLPDEPGRALVEQLCSGCHAPTVVTRFRMPEDGWRETMAEMVNRGMPGTAEQHAIVLRYLTRHRGPVVR' A
#
# COMPACT_ATOMS: atom_id res chain seq x y z
N ALA A 1 8.08 -0.42 13.47
CA ALA A 1 8.42 0.94 13.01
C ALA A 1 7.24 1.49 12.22
N ARG A 2 6.82 2.74 12.49
CA ARG A 2 5.70 3.38 11.75
C ARG A 2 6.05 3.48 10.27
N VAL A 3 5.07 3.33 9.38
CA VAL A 3 5.33 3.26 7.92
C VAL A 3 5.86 4.57 7.34
N GLY A 4 5.85 5.70 8.05
CA GLY A 4 6.28 6.99 7.49
C GLY A 4 5.29 7.55 6.45
N LEU A 5 4.03 7.14 6.55
CA LEU A 5 2.89 7.61 5.78
C LEU A 5 2.03 8.56 6.65
N PRO A 6 1.25 9.48 6.05
CA PRO A 6 0.30 10.33 6.77
C PRO A 6 -0.64 9.56 7.71
N ASP A 7 -1.12 10.20 8.77
CA ASP A 7 -2.02 9.54 9.73
C ASP A 7 -3.48 9.59 9.27
N GLU A 8 -3.84 8.69 8.36
CA GLU A 8 -5.22 8.50 7.88
C GLU A 8 -5.62 7.03 8.03
N PRO A 9 -6.92 6.69 7.99
CA PRO A 9 -7.39 5.30 8.15
C PRO A 9 -6.69 4.28 7.23
N GLY A 10 -6.28 4.69 6.03
CA GLY A 10 -5.53 3.84 5.10
C GLY A 10 -4.14 3.44 5.61
N ARG A 11 -3.48 4.25 6.45
CA ARG A 11 -2.18 3.90 7.04
C ARG A 11 -2.27 2.67 7.92
N ALA A 12 -3.29 2.57 8.77
CA ALA A 12 -3.46 1.44 9.67
C ALA A 12 -3.63 0.13 8.88
N LEU A 13 -4.36 0.16 7.76
CA LEU A 13 -4.48 -1.00 6.87
C LEU A 13 -3.16 -1.35 6.17
N VAL A 14 -2.35 -0.35 5.75
CA VAL A 14 -1.00 -0.62 5.23
C VAL A 14 -0.13 -1.28 6.30
N GLU A 15 -0.17 -0.78 7.53
CA GLU A 15 0.60 -1.34 8.66
C GLU A 15 0.18 -2.77 8.99
N GLN A 16 -1.13 -3.05 8.96
CA GLN A 16 -1.69 -4.36 9.28
C GLN A 16 -1.49 -5.40 8.17
N LEU A 17 -1.78 -5.05 6.91
CA LEU A 17 -1.83 -6.01 5.81
C LEU A 17 -0.46 -6.24 5.18
N CYS A 18 0.40 -5.21 5.12
CA CYS A 18 1.68 -5.29 4.42
C CYS A 18 2.83 -5.83 5.30
N SER A 19 2.61 -6.05 6.60
CA SER A 19 3.65 -6.51 7.55
C SER A 19 3.78 -8.03 7.67
N GLY A 20 3.03 -8.81 6.87
CA GLY A 20 3.03 -10.27 6.98
C GLY A 20 4.32 -10.93 6.49
N CYS A 21 4.99 -10.36 5.48
CA CYS A 21 6.15 -10.99 4.82
C CYS A 21 7.42 -10.13 4.87
N HIS A 22 7.30 -8.80 4.90
CA HIS A 22 8.43 -7.86 4.96
C HIS A 22 8.01 -6.58 5.68
N ALA A 23 8.96 -5.67 5.91
CA ALA A 23 8.65 -4.38 6.54
C ALA A 23 7.68 -3.56 5.66
N PRO A 24 6.60 -2.99 6.21
CA PRO A 24 5.65 -2.20 5.42
C PRO A 24 6.23 -0.85 4.97
N THR A 25 7.33 -0.40 5.58
CA THR A 25 8.09 0.80 5.16
C THR A 25 8.67 0.69 3.75
N VAL A 26 8.69 -0.49 3.14
CA VAL A 26 9.12 -0.66 1.74
C VAL A 26 8.30 0.21 0.80
N VAL A 27 6.99 0.35 1.04
CA VAL A 27 6.08 1.13 0.18
C VAL A 27 6.43 2.61 0.12
N THR A 28 7.18 3.15 1.08
CA THR A 28 7.58 4.57 1.06
C THR A 28 8.77 4.87 0.17
N ARG A 29 9.46 3.83 -0.33
CA ARG A 29 10.59 3.97 -1.26
C ARG A 29 10.12 4.11 -2.70
N PHE A 30 8.85 3.83 -2.98
CA PHE A 30 8.29 3.82 -4.32
C PHE A 30 7.27 4.94 -4.49
N ARG A 31 7.24 5.50 -5.70
CA ARG A 31 6.17 6.35 -6.20
C ARG A 31 5.78 5.85 -7.57
N MET A 32 4.51 5.56 -7.77
CA MET A 32 4.01 4.93 -8.99
C MET A 32 2.60 5.45 -9.32
N PRO A 33 2.18 5.44 -10.59
CA PRO A 33 0.79 5.65 -10.96
C PRO A 33 -0.11 4.55 -10.36
N GLU A 34 -1.43 4.79 -10.37
CA GLU A 34 -2.42 3.86 -9.82
C GLU A 34 -2.29 2.45 -10.39
N ASP A 35 -2.07 2.32 -11.70
CA ASP A 35 -1.93 1.02 -12.36
C ASP A 35 -0.72 0.23 -11.83
N GLY A 36 0.41 0.88 -11.59
CA GLY A 36 1.58 0.22 -10.99
C GLY A 36 1.33 -0.23 -9.55
N TRP A 37 0.58 0.56 -8.77
CA TRP A 37 0.17 0.15 -7.42
C TRP A 37 -0.84 -0.99 -7.45
N ARG A 38 -1.73 -1.03 -8.44
CA ARG A 38 -2.70 -2.10 -8.64
C ARG A 38 -1.99 -3.42 -8.96
N GLU A 39 -0.99 -3.41 -9.82
CA GLU A 39 -0.15 -4.57 -10.12
C GLU A 39 0.59 -5.06 -8.87
N THR A 40 1.23 -4.16 -8.13
CA THR A 40 1.93 -4.51 -6.87
C THR A 40 0.97 -5.13 -5.84
N MET A 41 -0.22 -4.55 -5.66
CA MET A 41 -1.22 -5.10 -4.75
C MET A 41 -1.68 -6.49 -5.19
N ALA A 42 -1.91 -6.70 -6.49
CA ALA A 42 -2.27 -8.00 -7.04
C ALA A 42 -1.18 -9.04 -6.80
N GLU A 43 0.09 -8.68 -6.98
CA GLU A 43 1.21 -9.56 -6.65
C GLU A 43 1.25 -9.93 -5.17
N MET A 44 1.01 -8.98 -4.26
CA MET A 44 1.01 -9.27 -2.82
C MET A 44 -0.16 -10.16 -2.43
N VAL A 45 -1.35 -9.95 -2.99
CA VAL A 45 -2.51 -10.84 -2.82
C VAL A 45 -2.19 -12.24 -3.32
N ASN A 46 -1.62 -12.37 -4.52
CA ASN A 46 -1.20 -13.67 -5.07
C ASN A 46 -0.16 -14.39 -4.20
N ARG A 47 0.66 -13.64 -3.45
CA ARG A 47 1.63 -14.16 -2.49
C ARG A 47 1.04 -14.44 -1.10
N GLY A 48 -0.27 -14.28 -0.92
CA GLY A 48 -0.97 -14.60 0.32
C GLY A 48 -1.16 -13.42 1.27
N MET A 49 -1.11 -12.16 0.80
CA MET A 49 -1.46 -11.01 1.63
C MET A 49 -2.92 -11.14 2.12
N PRO A 50 -3.17 -11.02 3.45
CA PRO A 50 -4.50 -11.17 4.01
C PRO A 50 -5.41 -9.98 3.69
N GLY A 51 -6.70 -10.11 3.99
CA GLY A 51 -7.68 -9.03 3.94
C GLY A 51 -8.76 -9.23 2.89
N THR A 52 -9.81 -8.41 2.98
CA THR A 52 -10.93 -8.41 2.03
C THR A 52 -10.64 -7.50 0.83
N ALA A 53 -11.42 -7.67 -0.24
CA ALA A 53 -11.31 -6.84 -1.44
C ALA A 53 -11.50 -5.34 -1.11
N GLU A 54 -12.39 -5.01 -0.17
CA GLU A 54 -12.62 -3.63 0.29
C GLU A 54 -11.39 -3.07 1.01
N GLN A 55 -10.76 -3.86 1.87
CA GLN A 55 -9.54 -3.45 2.56
C GLN A 55 -8.39 -3.22 1.57
N HIS A 56 -8.23 -4.11 0.57
CA HIS A 56 -7.25 -3.94 -0.50
C HIS A 56 -7.53 -2.67 -1.33
N ALA A 57 -8.78 -2.38 -1.65
CA ALA A 57 -9.16 -1.17 -2.35
C ALA A 57 -8.88 0.12 -1.55
N ILE A 58 -9.05 0.08 -0.22
CA ILE A 58 -8.66 1.20 0.66
C ILE A 58 -7.15 1.40 0.66
N VAL A 59 -6.37 0.32 0.75
CA VAL A 59 -4.91 0.40 0.68
C VAL A 59 -4.44 0.94 -0.67
N LEU A 60 -4.99 0.44 -1.79
CA LEU A 60 -4.66 0.92 -3.12
C LEU A 60 -4.90 2.42 -3.25
N ARG A 61 -6.11 2.90 -2.89
CA ARG A 61 -6.43 4.33 -2.89
C ARG A 61 -5.47 5.15 -2.03
N TYR A 62 -5.10 4.63 -0.86
CA TYR A 62 -4.19 5.29 0.05
C TYR A 62 -2.78 5.43 -0.54
N LEU A 63 -2.25 4.34 -1.11
CA LEU A 63 -0.94 4.34 -1.78
C LEU A 63 -0.94 5.24 -3.01
N THR A 64 -1.97 5.19 -3.85
CA THR A 64 -2.08 6.08 -5.02
C THR A 64 -2.11 7.56 -4.61
N ARG A 65 -2.85 7.90 -3.56
CA ARG A 65 -2.96 9.29 -3.08
C ARG A 65 -1.64 9.83 -2.52
N HIS A 66 -0.93 9.02 -1.74
CA HIS A 66 0.24 9.49 -0.96
C HIS A 66 1.59 9.08 -1.54
N ARG A 67 1.58 8.11 -2.45
CA ARG A 67 2.73 7.56 -3.17
C ARG A 67 2.46 7.49 -4.67
N GLY A 68 1.62 8.40 -5.18
CA GLY A 68 1.47 8.67 -6.60
C GLY A 68 2.73 9.28 -7.24
N PRO A 69 2.77 9.41 -8.57
CA PRO A 69 3.89 10.02 -9.28
C PRO A 69 4.11 11.46 -8.83
N VAL A 70 5.37 11.91 -8.85
CA VAL A 70 5.68 13.33 -8.63
C VAL A 70 5.35 14.05 -9.94
N VAL A 71 4.19 14.70 -9.99
CA VAL A 71 3.92 15.67 -11.05
C VAL A 71 4.83 16.88 -10.77
N ARG A 72 5.70 17.21 -11.72
CA ARG A 72 6.52 18.42 -11.67
C ARG A 72 5.76 19.59 -12.26
#